data_AF-A0A0C2DIS9-F1
#
_entry.id   AF-A0A0C2DIS9-F1
#
_cell.length_a   1.000
_cell.length_b   1.000
_cell.length_c   1.000
_cell.angle_alpha   90.00
_cell.angle_beta   90.00
_cell.angle_gamma   90.00
#
_symmetry.space_group_name_H-M   'P 1'
#
loop_
_entity.id
_entity.type
_entity.pdbx_description
1 polymer ?
#
loop_
_entity_poly.entity_id
_entity_poly.type
_entity_poly.pdbx_seq_one_letter_code
_entity_poly.pdbx_strand_id
1 'polypeptide(L)'
;MYGVVVGAERLIGFEDYVDSFAKQMVDGDILLHLTEKELERDIGMSSGLHRKRFIRELESLKIAADYSAVDESNLDQLLMSLSPELSVYTYKMLSCGINRSLLGSLTDELMQTACGITNPIHRLKMTQAFQNAKHPDEVEVAVLSKQIDVFISYRRSTGNQLASLIKVLLQLKGYKVFIDVDKLYAGKFDSSLLKNIQAAKHFILVLTPNSLDRLLNDHNGDDWIHKELKCAFEYQKNIIPIFDQAFEFPQNEEAIPQDIRMITKYNGVKWVHDYQDACMGKVVRFIEGELNRTPSLPASLSAFSQIRLLTPVVLSEVALQLHNQAFDKLPQPVTEL
;
A
#
# COMPACT_ATOMS: atom_id res chain seq x y z
N MET A 1 -21.49 11.22 32.15
CA MET A 1 -22.16 12.53 32.24
C MET A 1 -21.23 13.70 31.91
N TYR A 2 -20.17 13.99 32.69
CA TYR A 2 -19.22 15.10 32.39
C TYR A 2 -18.56 15.02 31.00
N GLY A 3 -18.16 13.83 30.53
CA GLY A 3 -17.54 13.67 29.21
C GLY A 3 -18.47 13.92 28.01
N VAL A 4 -19.78 13.76 28.19
CA VAL A 4 -20.79 14.02 27.14
C VAL A 4 -21.18 15.48 27.10
N VAL A 5 -21.30 16.12 28.25
CA VAL A 5 -21.52 17.57 28.33
C VAL A 5 -20.33 18.30 27.70
N VAL A 6 -19.10 17.92 28.05
CA VAL A 6 -17.87 18.47 27.42
C VAL A 6 -17.76 18.09 25.93
N GLY A 7 -18.24 16.91 25.54
CA GLY A 7 -18.30 16.48 24.14
C GLY A 7 -19.28 17.31 23.31
N ALA A 8 -20.49 17.55 23.84
CA ALA A 8 -21.53 18.38 23.23
C ALA A 8 -21.15 19.88 23.22
N GLU A 9 -20.48 20.38 24.27
CA GLU A 9 -19.90 21.72 24.31
C GLU A 9 -18.80 21.92 23.25
N ARG A 10 -18.07 20.86 22.91
CA ARG A 10 -17.09 20.88 21.79
C ARG A 10 -17.76 20.83 20.41
N LEU A 11 -19.02 20.40 20.32
CA LEU A 11 -19.81 20.49 19.09
C LEU A 11 -20.32 21.93 18.94
N ILE A 12 -19.50 22.76 18.30
CA ILE A 12 -19.76 24.19 18.11
C ILE A 12 -21.19 24.41 17.61
N GLY A 13 -21.99 25.17 18.37
CA GLY A 13 -23.35 25.60 18.00
C GLY A 13 -24.50 24.73 18.50
N PHE A 14 -24.30 23.89 19.51
CA PHE A 14 -25.37 23.10 20.17
C PHE A 14 -25.59 23.43 21.66
N GLU A 15 -25.08 24.58 22.13
CA GLU A 15 -25.17 25.04 23.52
C GLU A 15 -26.61 25.08 24.05
N ASP A 16 -27.57 25.49 23.21
CA ASP A 16 -29.00 25.57 23.54
C ASP A 16 -29.64 24.22 23.92
N TYR A 17 -28.99 23.09 23.59
CA TYR A 17 -29.51 21.75 23.86
C TYR A 17 -28.84 21.08 25.07
N VAL A 18 -27.80 21.67 25.65
CA VAL A 18 -26.99 21.04 26.72
C VAL A 18 -27.85 20.65 27.92
N ASP A 19 -28.74 21.54 28.37
CA ASP A 19 -29.66 21.26 29.47
C ASP A 19 -30.63 20.12 29.16
N SER A 20 -31.08 20.01 27.90
CA SER A 20 -31.94 18.90 27.46
C SER A 20 -31.19 17.57 27.51
N PHE A 21 -29.94 17.53 27.03
CA PHE A 21 -29.09 16.34 27.12
C PHE A 21 -28.83 15.93 28.58
N ALA A 22 -28.53 16.89 29.45
CA ALA A 22 -28.32 16.65 30.88
C ALA A 22 -29.58 16.15 31.57
N LYS A 23 -30.74 16.74 31.27
CA LYS A 23 -32.04 16.35 31.82
C LYS A 23 -32.44 14.92 31.44
N GLN A 24 -32.12 14.50 30.21
CA GLN A 24 -32.33 13.13 29.74
C GLN A 24 -31.23 12.16 30.18
N MET A 25 -30.25 12.64 30.96
CA MET A 25 -29.10 11.86 31.45
C MET A 25 -28.32 11.16 30.33
N VAL A 26 -28.18 11.82 29.18
CA VAL A 26 -27.44 11.25 28.05
C VAL A 26 -25.96 11.09 28.44
N ASP A 27 -25.49 9.85 28.40
CA ASP A 27 -24.08 9.48 28.58
C ASP A 27 -23.44 9.05 27.26
N GLY A 28 -22.18 8.62 27.30
CA GLY A 28 -21.41 8.36 26.08
C GLY A 28 -21.99 7.22 25.26
N ASP A 29 -22.52 6.20 25.93
CA ASP A 29 -23.14 5.05 25.28
C ASP A 29 -24.45 5.45 24.59
N ILE A 30 -25.31 6.20 25.29
CA ILE A 30 -26.56 6.72 24.73
C ILE A 30 -26.27 7.67 23.58
N LEU A 31 -25.31 8.59 23.73
CA LEU A 31 -24.94 9.56 22.70
C LEU A 31 -24.56 8.88 21.38
N LEU A 32 -23.78 7.80 21.44
CA LEU A 32 -23.36 7.06 20.24
C LEU A 32 -24.50 6.28 19.58
N HIS A 33 -25.61 6.07 20.29
CA HIS A 33 -26.81 5.37 19.81
C HIS A 33 -27.98 6.27 19.43
N LEU A 34 -27.90 7.58 19.69
CA LEU A 34 -29.00 8.51 19.42
C LEU A 34 -29.45 8.48 17.95
N THR A 35 -30.75 8.39 17.79
CA THR A 35 -31.44 8.44 16.50
C THR A 35 -32.02 9.83 16.24
N GLU A 36 -32.30 10.12 14.97
CA GLU A 36 -32.95 11.39 14.60
C GLU A 36 -34.30 11.59 15.32
N LYS A 37 -35.04 10.50 15.58
CA LYS A 37 -36.33 10.54 16.27
C LYS A 37 -36.19 10.92 17.74
N GLU A 38 -35.18 10.41 18.42
CA GLU A 38 -34.91 10.75 19.83
C GLU A 38 -34.40 12.20 19.96
N LEU A 39 -33.57 12.66 19.00
CA LEU A 39 -33.17 14.06 18.93
C LEU A 39 -34.38 15.00 18.78
N GLU A 40 -35.36 14.61 17.96
CA GLU A 40 -36.58 15.40 17.78
C GLU A 40 -37.49 15.36 19.01
N ARG A 41 -37.77 14.17 19.55
CA ARG A 41 -38.81 13.97 20.57
C ARG A 41 -38.33 14.21 21.99
N ASP A 42 -37.13 13.73 22.32
CA ASP A 42 -36.67 13.64 23.71
C ASP A 42 -35.70 14.78 24.05
N ILE A 43 -34.86 15.17 23.09
CA ILE A 43 -33.93 16.31 23.22
C ILE A 43 -34.59 17.64 22.82
N GLY A 44 -35.66 17.59 22.00
CA GLY A 44 -36.40 18.78 21.57
C GLY A 44 -35.79 19.51 20.38
N MET A 45 -34.95 18.84 19.60
CA MET A 45 -34.30 19.41 18.41
C MET A 45 -35.28 19.39 17.22
N SER A 46 -36.25 20.31 17.22
CA SER A 46 -37.36 20.37 16.25
C SER A 46 -36.94 20.72 14.81
N SER A 47 -35.87 21.51 14.66
CA SER A 47 -35.33 21.87 13.34
C SER A 47 -34.58 20.67 12.73
N GLY A 48 -35.06 20.16 11.60
CA GLY A 48 -34.38 19.10 10.86
C GLY A 48 -32.97 19.49 10.39
N LEU A 49 -32.68 20.79 10.19
CA LEU A 49 -31.33 21.26 9.86
C LEU A 49 -30.39 21.17 11.07
N HIS A 50 -30.88 21.48 12.27
CA HIS A 50 -30.10 21.31 13.50
C HIS A 50 -29.81 19.83 13.73
N ARG A 51 -30.81 18.94 13.55
CA ARG A 51 -30.60 17.49 13.64
C ARG A 51 -29.57 16.98 12.64
N LYS A 52 -29.65 17.40 11.37
CA LYS A 52 -28.64 17.02 10.36
C LYS A 52 -27.24 17.49 10.73
N ARG A 53 -27.09 18.74 11.19
CA ARG A 53 -25.79 19.25 11.63
C ARG A 53 -25.29 18.47 12.84
N PHE A 54 -26.14 18.16 13.81
CA PHE A 54 -25.78 17.41 15.01
C PHE A 54 -25.31 16.00 14.64
N ILE A 55 -26.08 15.29 13.80
CA ILE A 55 -25.72 13.94 13.33
C ILE A 55 -24.38 13.97 12.62
N ARG A 56 -24.10 14.95 11.74
CA ARG A 56 -22.81 15.07 11.06
C ARG A 56 -21.64 15.28 12.04
N GLU A 57 -21.83 16.12 13.06
CA GLU A 57 -20.81 16.31 14.10
C GLU A 57 -20.62 15.04 14.94
N LEU A 58 -21.71 14.32 15.25
CA LEU A 58 -21.67 13.03 15.95
C LEU A 58 -20.97 11.95 15.11
N GLU A 59 -21.17 11.92 13.79
CA GLU A 59 -20.44 11.03 12.87
C GLU A 59 -18.94 11.34 12.89
N SER A 60 -18.57 12.62 12.90
CA SER A 60 -17.17 13.05 13.00
C SER A 60 -16.55 12.61 14.33
N LEU A 61 -17.30 12.73 15.43
CA LEU A 61 -16.90 12.24 16.75
C LEU A 61 -16.70 10.71 16.74
N LYS A 62 -17.62 9.96 16.11
CA LYS A 62 -17.54 8.50 16.01
C LYS A 62 -16.31 8.02 15.24
N ILE A 63 -15.94 8.72 14.16
CA ILE A 63 -14.76 8.40 13.36
C ILE A 63 -13.45 8.71 14.12
N ALA A 64 -13.45 9.72 14.98
CA ALA A 64 -12.28 10.13 15.75
C ALA A 64 -12.16 9.47 17.13
N ALA A 65 -13.16 8.69 17.54
CA ALA A 65 -13.21 8.08 18.86
C ALA A 65 -12.21 6.93 19.01
N ASP A 66 -11.71 6.76 20.23
CA ASP A 66 -10.87 5.62 20.60
C ASP A 66 -11.73 4.51 21.18
N TYR A 67 -11.80 3.38 20.47
CA TYR A 67 -12.57 2.20 20.88
C TYR A 67 -11.74 1.12 21.58
N SER A 68 -10.46 1.37 21.89
CA SER A 68 -9.54 0.38 22.46
C SER A 68 -10.03 -0.31 23.74
N ALA A 69 -10.91 0.32 24.51
CA ALA A 69 -11.49 -0.26 25.72
C ALA A 69 -12.56 -1.33 25.47
N VAL A 70 -13.18 -1.34 24.29
CA VAL A 70 -14.31 -2.24 23.94
C VAL A 70 -14.05 -3.06 22.67
N ASP A 71 -13.05 -2.69 21.88
CA ASP A 71 -12.68 -3.37 20.64
C ASP A 71 -11.45 -4.27 20.82
N GLU A 72 -11.66 -5.45 21.42
CA GLU A 72 -10.58 -6.44 21.57
C GLU A 72 -10.07 -6.99 20.22
N SER A 73 -10.86 -6.83 19.15
CA SER A 73 -10.60 -7.43 17.83
C SER A 73 -9.92 -6.50 16.83
N ASN A 74 -9.70 -5.23 17.20
CA ASN A 74 -9.27 -4.15 16.30
C ASN A 74 -10.15 -4.04 15.05
N LEU A 75 -11.47 -4.17 15.23
CA LEU A 75 -12.48 -3.94 14.20
C LEU A 75 -12.39 -2.51 13.66
N ASP A 76 -12.23 -1.52 14.52
CA ASP A 76 -12.19 -0.10 14.11
C ASP A 76 -11.05 0.17 13.13
N GLN A 77 -9.84 -0.27 13.50
CA GLN A 77 -8.65 -0.10 12.68
C GLN A 77 -8.80 -0.77 11.31
N LEU A 78 -9.45 -1.94 11.27
CA LEU A 78 -9.76 -2.64 10.02
C LEU A 78 -10.73 -1.83 9.15
N LEU A 79 -11.81 -1.30 9.74
CA LEU A 79 -12.77 -0.45 9.01
C LEU A 79 -12.11 0.83 8.49
N MET A 80 -11.30 1.50 9.32
CA MET A 80 -10.53 2.68 8.92
C MET A 80 -9.58 2.38 7.75
N SER A 81 -8.92 1.21 7.77
CA SER A 81 -7.99 0.82 6.70
C SER A 81 -8.70 0.65 5.35
N LEU A 82 -9.97 0.22 5.35
CA LEU A 82 -10.79 0.07 4.16
C LEU A 82 -11.33 1.42 3.67
N SER A 83 -11.87 2.24 4.58
CA SER A 83 -12.34 3.60 4.32
C SER A 83 -12.55 4.30 5.67
N PRO A 84 -11.94 5.48 5.93
CA PRO A 84 -12.09 6.17 7.21
C PRO A 84 -13.54 6.39 7.64
N GLU A 85 -14.45 6.61 6.68
CA GLU A 85 -15.87 6.84 6.93
C GLU A 85 -16.61 5.60 7.48
N LEU A 86 -16.03 4.40 7.38
CA LEU A 86 -16.63 3.18 7.91
C LEU A 86 -16.47 3.05 9.43
N SER A 87 -15.50 3.75 10.03
CA SER A 87 -15.31 3.78 11.49
C SER A 87 -16.54 4.31 12.24
N VAL A 88 -17.40 5.08 11.55
CA VAL A 88 -18.69 5.55 12.10
C VAL A 88 -19.59 4.40 12.59
N TYR A 89 -19.41 3.18 12.08
CA TYR A 89 -20.22 2.01 12.43
C TYR A 89 -19.63 1.17 13.56
N THR A 90 -18.37 1.39 13.94
CA THR A 90 -17.61 0.55 14.87
C THR A 90 -18.38 0.29 16.17
N TYR A 91 -18.80 1.35 16.85
CA TYR A 91 -19.49 1.21 18.13
C TYR A 91 -20.77 0.38 18.01
N LYS A 92 -21.56 0.63 16.96
CA LYS A 92 -22.82 -0.09 16.73
C LYS A 92 -22.56 -1.57 16.47
N MET A 93 -21.56 -1.89 15.66
CA MET A 93 -21.17 -3.27 15.38
C MET A 93 -20.74 -3.99 16.65
N LEU A 94 -19.85 -3.39 17.44
CA LEU A 94 -19.39 -3.96 18.71
C LEU A 94 -20.54 -4.14 19.71
N SER A 95 -21.45 -3.17 19.81
CA SER A 95 -22.64 -3.27 20.67
C SER A 95 -23.57 -4.43 20.31
N CYS A 96 -23.57 -4.84 19.04
CA CYS A 96 -24.31 -5.99 18.54
C CYS A 96 -23.53 -7.31 18.63
N GLY A 97 -22.34 -7.30 19.27
CA GLY A 97 -21.46 -8.45 19.38
C GLY A 97 -20.73 -8.80 18.08
N ILE A 98 -20.75 -7.91 17.09
CA ILE A 98 -20.04 -8.10 15.83
C ILE A 98 -18.59 -7.69 16.04
N ASN A 99 -17.69 -8.65 15.84
CA ASN A 99 -16.25 -8.45 15.90
C ASN A 99 -15.62 -8.76 14.53
N ARG A 100 -14.31 -8.59 14.43
CA ARG A 100 -13.55 -8.81 13.20
C ARG A 100 -13.78 -10.19 12.55
N SER A 101 -13.98 -11.26 13.32
CA SER A 101 -14.11 -12.62 12.75
C SER A 101 -15.48 -12.87 12.11
N LEU A 102 -16.51 -12.13 12.53
CA LEU A 102 -17.87 -12.24 12.00
C LEU A 102 -18.09 -11.43 10.72
N LEU A 103 -17.14 -10.57 10.32
CA LEU A 103 -17.29 -9.73 9.11
C LEU A 103 -17.52 -10.53 7.83
N GLY A 104 -16.88 -11.69 7.69
CA GLY A 104 -17.01 -12.54 6.51
C GLY A 104 -18.40 -13.20 6.37
N SER A 105 -19.18 -13.27 7.45
CA SER A 105 -20.51 -13.88 7.45
C SER A 105 -21.66 -12.87 7.46
N LEU A 106 -21.37 -11.57 7.55
CA LEU A 106 -22.40 -10.53 7.53
C LEU A 106 -23.09 -10.48 6.17
N THR A 107 -24.42 -10.62 6.13
CA THR A 107 -25.23 -10.38 4.92
C THR A 107 -25.52 -8.89 4.74
N ASP A 108 -25.95 -8.48 3.53
CA ASP A 108 -26.38 -7.09 3.28
C ASP A 108 -27.51 -6.67 4.24
N GLU A 109 -28.43 -7.59 4.54
CA GLU A 109 -29.53 -7.39 5.48
C GLU A 109 -29.03 -7.15 6.91
N LEU A 110 -28.08 -7.95 7.41
CA LEU A 110 -27.49 -7.75 8.75
C LEU A 110 -26.65 -6.46 8.82
N MET A 111 -25.95 -6.12 7.74
CA MET A 111 -25.23 -4.84 7.65
C MET A 111 -26.18 -3.66 7.73
N GLN A 112 -27.34 -3.73 7.08
CA GLN A 112 -28.31 -2.64 7.13
C GLN A 112 -29.04 -2.58 8.48
N THR A 113 -29.49 -3.71 9.01
CA THR A 113 -30.42 -3.76 10.15
C THR A 113 -29.70 -3.80 11.50
N ALA A 114 -28.72 -4.69 11.67
CA ALA A 114 -27.99 -4.85 12.93
C ALA A 114 -26.84 -3.83 13.05
N CYS A 115 -26.06 -3.66 11.99
CA CYS A 115 -24.89 -2.77 12.01
C CYS A 115 -25.25 -1.29 11.75
N GLY A 116 -26.46 -1.00 11.27
CA GLY A 116 -26.90 0.36 10.94
C GLY A 116 -26.25 0.96 9.69
N ILE A 117 -25.67 0.15 8.81
CA ILE A 117 -25.01 0.61 7.57
C ILE A 117 -26.08 0.86 6.51
N THR A 118 -26.81 1.96 6.63
CA THR A 118 -27.90 2.30 5.70
C THR A 118 -27.40 2.73 4.32
N ASN A 119 -26.17 3.25 4.23
CA ASN A 119 -25.56 3.66 2.97
C ASN A 119 -25.20 2.42 2.11
N PRO A 120 -25.83 2.26 0.91
CA PRO A 120 -25.60 1.09 0.06
C PRO A 120 -24.16 1.02 -0.48
N ILE A 121 -23.47 2.14 -0.62
CA ILE A 121 -22.06 2.16 -1.07
C ILE A 121 -21.13 1.63 0.03
N HIS A 122 -21.43 1.93 1.29
CA HIS A 122 -20.66 1.40 2.42
C HIS A 122 -20.87 -0.12 2.54
N ARG A 123 -22.11 -0.59 2.42
CA ARG A 123 -22.37 -2.05 2.38
C ARG A 123 -21.70 -2.72 1.20
N LEU A 124 -21.73 -2.13 0.00
CA LEU A 124 -21.02 -2.67 -1.15
C LEU A 124 -19.50 -2.79 -0.91
N LYS A 125 -18.87 -1.76 -0.34
CA LYS A 125 -17.44 -1.80 0.05
C LYS A 125 -17.16 -2.93 1.04
N MET A 126 -18.00 -3.06 2.07
CA MET A 126 -17.90 -4.14 3.08
C MET A 126 -18.06 -5.52 2.46
N THR A 127 -19.08 -5.72 1.62
CA THR A 127 -19.33 -6.97 0.89
C THR A 127 -18.13 -7.35 0.01
N GLN A 128 -17.64 -6.41 -0.80
CA GLN A 128 -16.49 -6.65 -1.67
C GLN A 128 -15.22 -6.98 -0.89
N ALA A 129 -15.04 -6.37 0.27
CA ALA A 129 -13.90 -6.59 1.14
C ALA A 129 -14.00 -7.94 1.84
N PHE A 130 -15.13 -8.27 2.49
CA PHE A 130 -15.21 -9.36 3.46
C PHE A 130 -15.96 -10.61 3.01
N GLN A 131 -16.94 -10.51 2.11
CA GLN A 131 -17.68 -11.71 1.64
C GLN A 131 -16.95 -12.42 0.49
N ASN A 132 -16.08 -11.72 -0.25
CA ASN A 132 -15.29 -12.31 -1.34
C ASN A 132 -13.95 -12.89 -0.87
N ALA A 133 -13.58 -12.70 0.39
CA ALA A 133 -12.32 -13.17 0.97
C ALA A 133 -12.58 -14.30 1.98
N LYS A 134 -11.67 -15.28 2.08
CA LYS A 134 -11.85 -16.44 2.96
C LYS A 134 -11.47 -16.13 4.42
N HIS A 135 -10.69 -15.07 4.67
CA HIS A 135 -10.26 -14.65 6.01
C HIS A 135 -10.05 -13.12 6.12
N PRO A 136 -10.37 -12.45 7.25
CA PRO A 136 -10.17 -11.00 7.43
C PRO A 136 -8.74 -10.51 7.19
N ASP A 137 -7.73 -11.35 7.43
CA ASP A 137 -6.33 -11.01 7.14
C ASP A 137 -6.04 -10.92 5.64
N GLU A 138 -6.69 -11.73 4.81
CA GLU A 138 -6.55 -11.63 3.34
C GLU A 138 -7.11 -10.30 2.83
N VAL A 139 -8.15 -9.78 3.49
CA VAL A 139 -8.76 -8.48 3.17
C VAL A 139 -7.80 -7.35 3.47
N GLU A 140 -7.21 -7.34 4.67
CA GLU A 140 -6.19 -6.34 5.00
C GLU A 140 -5.03 -6.37 4.03
N VAL A 141 -4.52 -7.57 3.71
CA VAL A 141 -3.44 -7.71 2.73
C VAL A 141 -3.87 -7.21 1.35
N ALA A 142 -5.10 -7.50 0.91
CA ALA A 142 -5.64 -7.01 -0.37
C ALA A 142 -5.78 -5.48 -0.39
N VAL A 143 -6.23 -4.86 0.70
CA VAL A 143 -6.31 -3.40 0.85
C VAL A 143 -4.90 -2.78 0.84
N LEU A 144 -3.98 -3.32 1.64
CA LEU A 144 -2.58 -2.89 1.69
C LEU A 144 -1.88 -3.06 0.35
N SER A 145 -2.22 -4.09 -0.44
CA SER A 145 -1.60 -4.35 -1.74
C SER A 145 -1.90 -3.25 -2.78
N LYS A 146 -2.98 -2.49 -2.58
CA LYS A 146 -3.28 -1.29 -3.38
C LYS A 146 -2.45 -0.07 -2.95
N GLN A 147 -1.84 -0.13 -1.76
CA GLN A 147 -1.12 0.98 -1.14
C GLN A 147 0.40 0.76 -1.11
N ILE A 148 0.89 -0.46 -1.34
CA ILE A 148 2.31 -0.81 -1.27
C ILE A 148 2.70 -1.60 -2.52
N ASP A 149 3.59 -1.05 -3.33
CA ASP A 149 4.21 -1.76 -4.45
C ASP A 149 5.52 -2.42 -4.03
N VAL A 150 6.34 -1.70 -3.25
CA VAL A 150 7.70 -2.09 -2.89
C VAL A 150 7.88 -2.04 -1.38
N PHE A 151 8.34 -3.13 -0.79
CA PHE A 151 8.85 -3.18 0.58
C PHE A 151 10.37 -3.14 0.56
N ILE A 152 11.00 -2.29 1.37
CA ILE A 152 12.46 -2.22 1.51
C ILE A 152 12.87 -2.70 2.91
N SER A 153 13.55 -3.84 2.96
CA SER A 153 14.24 -4.36 4.14
C SER A 153 15.69 -3.87 4.15
N TYR A 154 16.17 -3.42 5.29
CA TYR A 154 17.52 -2.90 5.45
C TYR A 154 17.99 -2.97 6.90
N ARG A 155 19.30 -3.02 7.09
CA ARG A 155 19.87 -2.95 8.42
C ARG A 155 19.90 -1.51 8.93
N ARG A 156 19.19 -1.18 10.00
CA ARG A 156 19.16 0.20 10.52
C ARG A 156 20.53 0.79 10.84
N SER A 157 21.40 0.04 11.51
CA SER A 157 22.72 0.54 11.92
C SER A 157 23.61 1.00 10.76
N THR A 158 23.41 0.49 9.55
CA THR A 158 24.33 0.68 8.42
C THR A 158 23.65 1.09 7.11
N GLY A 159 22.39 0.73 6.91
CA GLY A 159 21.64 0.90 5.66
C GLY A 159 20.62 2.03 5.63
N ASN A 160 20.41 2.77 6.72
CA ASN A 160 19.41 3.86 6.81
C ASN A 160 19.48 4.83 5.62
N GLN A 161 20.69 5.32 5.29
CA GLN A 161 20.89 6.34 4.27
C GLN A 161 20.55 5.81 2.87
N LEU A 162 21.09 4.65 2.51
CA LEU A 162 20.87 4.03 1.20
C LEU A 162 19.39 3.63 1.02
N ALA A 163 18.76 3.03 2.02
CA ALA A 163 17.34 2.68 1.98
C ALA A 163 16.43 3.91 1.80
N SER A 164 16.74 5.00 2.51
CA SER A 164 16.01 6.27 2.39
C SER A 164 16.17 6.89 1.00
N LEU A 165 17.39 6.85 0.44
CA LEU A 165 17.65 7.33 -0.91
C LEU A 165 16.87 6.53 -1.96
N ILE A 166 16.94 5.19 -1.91
CA ILE A 166 16.21 4.30 -2.82
C ILE A 166 14.70 4.56 -2.73
N LYS A 167 14.16 4.73 -1.52
CA LYS A 167 12.75 5.08 -1.33
C LYS A 167 12.39 6.36 -2.07
N VAL A 168 13.12 7.45 -1.84
CA VAL A 168 12.83 8.74 -2.48
C VAL A 168 12.89 8.61 -4.00
N LEU A 169 13.93 7.94 -4.52
CA LEU A 169 14.10 7.76 -5.97
C LEU A 169 12.99 6.91 -6.61
N LEU A 170 12.52 5.86 -5.93
CA LEU A 170 11.38 5.05 -6.41
C LEU A 170 10.05 5.80 -6.30
N GLN A 171 9.85 6.60 -5.24
CA GLN A 171 8.65 7.43 -5.09
C GLN A 171 8.58 8.50 -6.19
N LEU A 172 9.71 9.11 -6.57
CA LEU A 172 9.78 10.02 -7.72
C LEU A 172 9.40 9.35 -9.06
N LYS A 173 9.54 8.03 -9.14
CA LYS A 173 9.10 7.21 -10.28
C LYS A 173 7.66 6.68 -10.14
N GLY A 174 6.93 7.08 -9.10
CA GLY A 174 5.52 6.75 -8.89
C GLY A 174 5.24 5.47 -8.12
N TYR A 175 6.26 4.77 -7.61
CA TYR A 175 6.05 3.57 -6.79
C TYR A 175 5.63 3.92 -5.37
N LYS A 176 4.69 3.14 -4.82
CA LYS A 176 4.34 3.24 -3.39
C LYS A 176 5.30 2.38 -2.57
N VAL A 177 6.22 3.04 -1.88
CA VAL A 177 7.33 2.37 -1.17
C VAL A 177 7.12 2.41 0.33
N PHE A 178 7.20 1.23 0.95
CA PHE A 178 7.22 1.06 2.40
C PHE A 178 8.66 0.78 2.88
N ILE A 179 9.12 1.58 3.85
CA ILE A 179 10.30 1.30 4.68
C ILE A 179 9.83 1.30 6.12
N ASP A 180 10.37 0.40 6.92
CA ASP A 180 10.14 0.49 8.36
C ASP A 180 10.99 1.61 8.95
N VAL A 181 10.32 2.68 9.41
CA VAL A 181 10.92 3.80 10.16
C VAL A 181 10.13 3.97 11.46
N ASP A 182 10.82 3.75 12.58
CA ASP A 182 10.56 4.27 13.93
C ASP A 182 9.29 3.87 14.71
N LYS A 183 8.47 2.90 14.31
CA LYS A 183 7.23 2.56 15.08
C LYS A 183 7.14 1.18 15.74
N LEU A 184 8.14 0.30 15.62
CA LEU A 184 7.97 -1.13 15.95
C LEU A 184 8.47 -1.63 17.33
N TYR A 185 8.58 -0.76 18.36
CA TYR A 185 9.05 -1.21 19.68
C TYR A 185 7.94 -1.61 20.69
N ALA A 186 6.65 -1.56 20.33
CA ALA A 186 5.54 -1.81 21.26
C ALA A 186 4.79 -3.14 20.99
N GLY A 187 5.39 -4.27 21.35
CA GLY A 187 4.74 -5.47 21.94
C GLY A 187 3.65 -6.28 21.19
N LYS A 188 3.00 -5.79 20.13
CA LYS A 188 1.91 -6.51 19.43
C LYS A 188 1.89 -6.36 17.89
N PHE A 189 2.98 -5.89 17.27
CA PHE A 189 2.99 -5.47 15.85
C PHE A 189 3.64 -6.43 14.84
N ASP A 190 4.15 -7.59 15.26
CA ASP A 190 4.80 -8.56 14.37
C ASP A 190 3.92 -8.93 13.15
N SER A 191 2.61 -8.99 13.34
CA SER A 191 1.66 -9.32 12.27
C SER A 191 1.50 -8.21 11.22
N SER A 192 1.58 -6.93 11.61
CA SER A 192 1.37 -5.80 10.69
C SER A 192 2.55 -5.62 9.73
N LEU A 193 3.78 -5.80 10.21
CA LEU A 193 4.98 -5.71 9.36
C LEU A 193 4.98 -6.83 8.30
N LEU A 194 4.74 -8.07 8.72
CA LEU A 194 4.68 -9.21 7.82
C LEU A 194 3.53 -9.05 6.81
N LYS A 195 2.38 -8.50 7.21
CA LYS A 195 1.28 -8.16 6.28
C LYS A 195 1.70 -7.14 5.21
N ASN A 196 2.54 -6.15 5.53
CA ASN A 196 3.06 -5.22 4.53
C ASN A 196 3.96 -5.92 3.50
N ILE A 197 4.74 -6.92 3.92
CA ILE A 197 5.52 -7.75 3.00
C ILE A 197 4.58 -8.59 2.13
N GLN A 198 3.58 -9.24 2.73
CA GLN A 198 2.56 -10.00 2.01
C GLN A 198 1.78 -9.15 1.00
N ALA A 199 1.56 -7.87 1.30
CA ALA A 199 0.88 -6.94 0.42
C ALA A 199 1.77 -6.42 -0.73
N ALA A 200 3.05 -6.20 -0.47
CA ALA A 200 3.99 -5.71 -1.48
C ALA A 200 4.19 -6.71 -2.62
N LYS A 201 4.45 -6.20 -3.84
CA LYS A 201 4.78 -7.02 -5.01
C LYS A 201 6.28 -7.30 -5.09
N HIS A 202 7.08 -6.29 -4.74
CA HIS A 202 8.53 -6.32 -4.80
C HIS A 202 9.11 -6.18 -3.40
N PHE A 203 10.20 -6.91 -3.15
CA PHE A 203 10.93 -6.88 -1.90
C PHE A 203 12.38 -6.50 -2.20
N ILE A 204 12.80 -5.33 -1.78
CA ILE A 204 14.19 -4.87 -1.93
C ILE A 204 14.93 -5.14 -0.63
N LEU A 205 16.07 -5.82 -0.72
CA LEU A 205 16.97 -6.04 0.41
C LEU A 205 18.22 -5.19 0.24
N VAL A 206 18.43 -4.23 1.13
CA VAL A 206 19.62 -3.37 1.12
C VAL A 206 20.72 -4.02 1.95
N LEU A 207 21.78 -4.43 1.26
CA LEU A 207 22.94 -5.13 1.81
C LEU A 207 24.11 -4.16 1.91
N THR A 208 24.39 -3.72 3.14
CA THR A 208 25.50 -2.81 3.49
C THR A 208 26.53 -3.56 4.32
N PRO A 209 27.76 -3.05 4.49
CA PRO A 209 28.73 -3.67 5.37
C PRO A 209 28.10 -4.05 6.72
N ASN A 210 28.34 -5.28 7.17
CA ASN A 210 27.84 -5.82 8.45
C ASN A 210 26.30 -5.96 8.55
N SER A 211 25.56 -5.86 7.43
CA SER A 211 24.09 -5.93 7.47
C SER A 211 23.54 -7.30 7.86
N LEU A 212 24.31 -8.36 7.60
CA LEU A 212 23.93 -9.76 7.86
C LEU A 212 24.55 -10.34 9.13
N ASP A 213 25.40 -9.60 9.86
CA ASP A 213 26.17 -10.13 10.99
C ASP A 213 25.31 -10.74 12.10
N ARG A 214 24.14 -10.14 12.36
CA ARG A 214 23.19 -10.69 13.36
C ARG A 214 22.51 -11.97 12.91
N LEU A 215 22.51 -12.27 11.62
CA LEU A 215 21.91 -13.50 11.08
C LEU A 215 22.82 -14.72 11.30
N LEU A 216 24.13 -14.51 11.45
CA LEU A 216 25.13 -15.60 11.44
C LEU A 216 24.93 -16.63 12.56
N ASN A 217 24.19 -16.30 13.62
CA ASN A 217 23.85 -17.20 14.72
C ASN A 217 22.34 -17.17 15.06
N ASP A 218 21.52 -16.66 14.15
CA ASP A 218 20.08 -16.49 14.40
C ASP A 218 19.28 -17.74 14.04
N HIS A 219 19.49 -18.80 14.82
CA HIS A 219 18.80 -20.08 14.61
C HIS A 219 17.32 -20.05 15.00
N ASN A 220 16.92 -19.10 15.84
CA ASN A 220 15.54 -18.97 16.32
C ASN A 220 14.68 -18.02 15.46
N GLY A 221 15.28 -17.26 14.54
CA GLY A 221 14.55 -16.31 13.71
C GLY A 221 14.15 -15.05 14.47
N ASP A 222 14.97 -14.59 15.40
CA ASP A 222 14.71 -13.43 16.23
C ASP A 222 15.08 -12.11 15.52
N ASP A 223 15.99 -12.13 14.54
CA ASP A 223 16.34 -10.92 13.79
C ASP A 223 15.25 -10.55 12.77
N TRP A 224 14.99 -9.25 12.67
CA TRP A 224 13.95 -8.74 11.78
C TRP A 224 14.25 -9.03 10.31
N ILE A 225 15.50 -8.87 9.86
CA ILE A 225 15.84 -9.16 8.46
C ILE A 225 15.61 -10.64 8.16
N HIS A 226 15.84 -11.53 9.13
CA HIS A 226 15.50 -12.94 9.00
C HIS A 226 14.00 -13.13 8.78
N LYS A 227 13.17 -12.62 9.70
CA LYS A 227 11.70 -12.74 9.64
C LYS A 227 11.14 -12.17 8.33
N GLU A 228 11.60 -11.00 7.93
CA GLU A 228 11.17 -10.32 6.71
C GLU A 228 11.53 -11.11 5.45
N LEU A 229 12.78 -11.56 5.35
CA LEU A 229 13.28 -12.29 4.19
C LEU A 229 12.64 -13.69 4.07
N LYS A 230 12.45 -14.38 5.20
CA LYS A 230 11.71 -15.63 5.27
C LYS A 230 10.27 -15.46 4.75
N CYS A 231 9.58 -14.41 5.21
CA CYS A 231 8.23 -14.08 4.73
C CYS A 231 8.23 -13.75 3.23
N ALA A 232 9.23 -13.00 2.74
CA ALA A 232 9.35 -12.69 1.32
C ALA A 232 9.52 -13.96 0.45
N PHE A 233 10.28 -14.95 0.93
CA PHE A 233 10.40 -16.25 0.27
C PHE A 233 9.09 -17.06 0.30
N GLU A 234 8.45 -17.16 1.46
CA GLU A 234 7.20 -17.91 1.64
C GLU A 234 6.10 -17.40 0.71
N TYR A 235 5.96 -16.08 0.57
CA TYR A 235 4.99 -15.44 -0.31
C TYR A 235 5.52 -15.13 -1.71
N GLN A 236 6.64 -15.74 -2.12
CA GLN A 236 7.21 -15.70 -3.46
C GLN A 236 7.32 -14.28 -4.04
N LYS A 237 7.84 -13.33 -3.25
CA LYS A 237 8.02 -11.95 -3.68
C LYS A 237 9.11 -11.83 -4.74
N ASN A 238 9.02 -10.80 -5.57
CA ASN A 238 10.13 -10.42 -6.45
C ASN A 238 11.24 -9.77 -5.60
N ILE A 239 12.20 -10.58 -5.14
CA ILE A 239 13.30 -10.17 -4.27
C ILE A 239 14.43 -9.56 -5.10
N ILE A 240 14.82 -8.33 -4.78
CA ILE A 240 15.84 -7.55 -5.49
C ILE A 240 16.90 -7.11 -4.47
N PRO A 241 18.04 -7.82 -4.38
CA PRO A 241 19.15 -7.39 -3.55
C PRO A 241 19.82 -6.13 -4.12
N ILE A 242 20.13 -5.17 -3.26
CA ILE A 242 20.97 -4.01 -3.57
C ILE A 242 22.22 -4.11 -2.72
N PHE A 243 23.36 -4.30 -3.37
CA PHE A 243 24.65 -4.46 -2.74
C PHE A 243 25.35 -3.10 -2.68
N ASP A 244 25.61 -2.61 -1.49
CA ASP A 244 26.55 -1.50 -1.29
C ASP A 244 27.94 -1.88 -1.83
N GLN A 245 28.73 -0.88 -2.22
CA GLN A 245 30.05 -1.09 -2.80
C GLN A 245 30.99 -1.87 -1.87
N ALA A 246 30.86 -1.69 -0.56
CA ALA A 246 31.70 -2.36 0.45
C ALA A 246 31.06 -3.62 1.05
N PHE A 247 29.88 -4.05 0.55
CA PHE A 247 29.25 -5.27 1.04
C PHE A 247 29.91 -6.53 0.47
N GLU A 248 30.19 -7.48 1.35
CA GLU A 248 30.59 -8.83 1.01
C GLU A 248 29.72 -9.82 1.78
N PHE A 249 29.35 -10.93 1.13
CA PHE A 249 28.74 -12.04 1.83
C PHE A 249 29.76 -12.70 2.78
N PRO A 250 29.31 -13.31 3.88
CA PRO A 250 30.19 -14.07 4.76
C PRO A 250 30.87 -15.19 3.97
N GLN A 251 32.17 -15.42 4.22
CA GLN A 251 32.96 -16.45 3.55
C GLN A 251 32.36 -17.85 3.74
N ASN A 252 31.78 -18.10 4.92
CA ASN A 252 31.02 -19.31 5.19
C ASN A 252 29.54 -19.07 4.93
N GLU A 253 29.03 -19.51 3.78
CA GLU A 253 27.60 -19.46 3.46
C GLU A 253 26.74 -20.23 4.47
N GLU A 254 27.29 -21.25 5.12
CA GLU A 254 26.55 -22.04 6.11
C GLU A 254 26.21 -21.26 7.37
N ALA A 255 26.91 -20.16 7.64
CA ALA A 255 26.59 -19.26 8.73
C ALA A 255 25.26 -18.53 8.51
N ILE A 256 24.80 -18.38 7.26
CA ILE A 256 23.46 -17.85 7.00
C ILE A 256 22.42 -18.96 7.26
N PRO A 257 21.34 -18.67 8.03
CA PRO A 257 20.28 -19.63 8.31
C PRO A 257 19.72 -20.28 7.03
N GLN A 258 19.46 -21.60 7.10
CA GLN A 258 19.18 -22.43 5.93
C GLN A 258 17.95 -21.96 5.14
N ASP A 259 16.91 -21.48 5.82
CA ASP A 259 15.64 -21.03 5.25
C ASP A 259 15.75 -19.70 4.49
N ILE A 260 16.75 -18.88 4.77
CA ILE A 260 17.02 -17.64 4.04
C ILE A 260 18.30 -17.67 3.18
N ARG A 261 19.13 -18.71 3.30
CA ARG A 261 20.42 -18.85 2.61
C ARG A 261 20.35 -18.67 1.11
N MET A 262 19.19 -18.96 0.49
CA MET A 262 19.01 -18.78 -0.96
C MET A 262 19.32 -17.36 -1.44
N ILE A 263 19.25 -16.34 -0.56
CA ILE A 263 19.58 -14.95 -0.89
C ILE A 263 21.00 -14.77 -1.47
N THR A 264 21.96 -15.62 -1.12
CA THR A 264 23.34 -15.56 -1.65
C THR A 264 23.40 -15.84 -3.15
N LYS A 265 22.35 -16.46 -3.71
CA LYS A 265 22.27 -16.85 -5.12
C LYS A 265 21.48 -15.85 -5.98
N TYR A 266 20.91 -14.80 -5.37
CA TYR A 266 20.10 -13.84 -6.10
C TYR A 266 20.98 -12.83 -6.86
N ASN A 267 20.58 -12.58 -8.11
CA ASN A 267 21.12 -11.47 -8.88
C ASN A 267 20.57 -10.15 -8.33
N GLY A 268 21.44 -9.16 -8.16
CA GLY A 268 21.06 -7.85 -7.63
C GLY A 268 21.73 -6.69 -8.33
N VAL A 269 21.56 -5.51 -7.74
CA VAL A 269 22.13 -4.25 -8.21
C VAL A 269 23.30 -3.88 -7.30
N LYS A 270 24.51 -3.80 -7.87
CA LYS A 270 25.64 -3.18 -7.17
C LYS A 270 25.46 -1.67 -7.20
N TRP A 271 25.34 -1.06 -6.03
CA TRP A 271 25.15 0.36 -5.87
C TRP A 271 26.49 1.08 -6.02
N VAL A 272 26.51 2.13 -6.85
CA VAL A 272 27.67 3.01 -7.01
C VAL A 272 27.20 4.45 -6.87
N HIS A 273 27.76 5.16 -5.89
CA HIS A 273 27.31 6.51 -5.51
C HIS A 273 27.39 7.54 -6.65
N ASP A 274 28.34 7.40 -7.56
CA ASP A 274 28.51 8.29 -8.72
C ASP A 274 27.52 7.99 -9.85
N TYR A 275 26.89 6.81 -9.86
CA TYR A 275 26.03 6.33 -10.95
C TYR A 275 24.63 5.94 -10.45
N GLN A 276 24.04 6.76 -9.58
CA GLN A 276 22.76 6.48 -8.91
C GLN A 276 21.63 6.26 -9.93
N ASP A 277 21.54 7.11 -10.96
CA ASP A 277 20.49 7.02 -11.98
C ASP A 277 20.55 5.70 -12.75
N ALA A 278 21.75 5.23 -13.09
CA ALA A 278 21.93 3.96 -13.79
C ALA A 278 21.59 2.76 -12.87
N CYS A 279 22.00 2.83 -11.60
CA CYS A 279 21.64 1.83 -10.59
C CYS A 279 20.12 1.74 -10.44
N MET A 280 19.45 2.88 -10.30
CA MET A 280 17.99 2.96 -10.21
C MET A 280 17.30 2.49 -11.49
N GLY A 281 17.83 2.80 -12.67
CA GLY A 281 17.33 2.27 -13.94
C GLY A 281 17.37 0.74 -13.96
N LYS A 282 18.43 0.13 -13.42
CA LYS A 282 18.51 -1.33 -13.26
C LYS A 282 17.49 -1.86 -12.26
N VAL A 283 17.32 -1.23 -11.10
CA VAL A 283 16.30 -1.62 -10.10
C VAL A 283 14.89 -1.62 -10.71
N VAL A 284 14.55 -0.59 -11.48
CA VAL A 284 13.24 -0.49 -12.16
C VAL A 284 13.04 -1.64 -13.14
N ARG A 285 14.06 -2.01 -13.93
CA ARG A 285 13.98 -3.18 -14.83
C ARG A 285 13.75 -4.50 -14.09
N PHE A 286 14.31 -4.66 -12.89
CA PHE A 286 14.02 -5.82 -12.03
C PHE A 286 12.56 -5.80 -11.53
N ILE A 287 12.04 -4.62 -11.18
CA ILE A 287 10.64 -4.42 -10.77
C ILE A 287 9.69 -4.78 -11.93
N GLU A 288 9.97 -4.31 -13.14
CA GLU A 288 9.14 -4.52 -14.34
C GLU A 288 9.28 -5.93 -14.95
N GLY A 289 10.22 -6.73 -14.44
CA GLY A 289 10.47 -8.10 -14.89
C GLY A 289 11.06 -8.18 -16.30
N GLU A 290 11.74 -7.12 -16.76
CA GLU A 290 12.32 -7.05 -18.10
C GLU A 290 13.56 -7.95 -18.26
N LEU A 291 14.23 -8.32 -17.17
CA LEU A 291 15.45 -9.14 -17.20
C LEU A 291 15.19 -10.65 -17.32
N ASN A 292 13.94 -11.10 -17.06
CA ASN A 292 13.51 -12.48 -17.28
C ASN A 292 12.89 -12.68 -18.67
N ARG A 293 12.68 -11.60 -19.42
CA ARG A 293 12.32 -11.66 -20.83
C ARG A 293 13.63 -11.77 -21.59
N THR A 294 13.85 -12.88 -22.29
CA THR A 294 14.83 -12.89 -23.38
C THR A 294 14.64 -11.62 -24.19
N PRO A 295 15.70 -10.85 -24.52
CA PRO A 295 15.53 -9.67 -25.33
C PRO A 295 15.02 -10.13 -26.70
N SER A 296 13.72 -10.02 -26.93
CA SER A 296 13.19 -9.98 -28.28
C SER A 296 13.83 -8.76 -28.90
N LEU A 297 14.64 -8.97 -29.94
CA LEU A 297 15.11 -7.91 -30.81
C LEU A 297 13.97 -6.91 -31.08
N PRO A 298 14.27 -5.60 -31.14
CA PRO A 298 13.24 -4.60 -31.37
C PRO A 298 12.38 -4.97 -32.58
N ALA A 299 11.07 -4.90 -32.40
CA ALA A 299 10.05 -5.16 -33.41
C ALA A 299 10.02 -4.05 -34.49
N SER A 300 11.17 -3.78 -35.10
CA SER A 300 11.33 -2.92 -36.28
C SER A 300 11.86 -3.68 -37.50
N LEU A 301 11.86 -5.01 -37.46
CA LEU A 301 12.23 -5.86 -38.61
C LEU A 301 11.14 -6.86 -39.05
N SER A 302 9.96 -6.87 -38.43
CA SER A 302 8.85 -7.75 -38.81
C SER A 302 7.94 -7.18 -39.92
N ALA A 303 8.32 -6.06 -40.56
CA ALA A 303 7.56 -5.48 -41.67
C ALA A 303 7.98 -6.01 -43.07
N PHE A 304 8.96 -6.93 -43.17
CA PHE A 304 9.44 -7.43 -44.47
C PHE A 304 9.01 -8.86 -44.84
N SER A 305 8.15 -9.51 -44.06
CA SER A 305 7.65 -10.87 -44.37
C SER A 305 6.42 -10.92 -45.28
N GLN A 306 6.07 -9.83 -45.98
CA GLN A 306 4.95 -9.80 -46.94
C GLN A 306 5.31 -9.28 -48.34
N ILE A 307 6.49 -9.62 -48.89
CA ILE A 307 6.71 -9.50 -50.36
C ILE A 307 7.45 -10.73 -50.91
N ARG A 308 6.67 -11.71 -51.38
CA ARG A 308 7.00 -12.72 -52.38
C ARG A 308 5.90 -12.55 -53.45
N LEU A 309 6.08 -12.32 -54.74
CA LEU A 309 7.21 -12.31 -55.66
C LEU A 309 7.05 -11.09 -56.59
N LEU A 310 8.13 -10.38 -56.90
CA LEU A 310 8.24 -9.65 -58.17
C LEU A 310 9.58 -10.03 -58.80
N THR A 311 9.52 -10.31 -60.10
CA THR A 311 10.59 -10.89 -60.93
C THR A 311 11.79 -9.95 -61.10
N PRO A 312 12.96 -10.44 -61.57
CA PRO A 312 14.25 -9.73 -61.53
C PRO A 312 14.35 -8.44 -62.36
N VAL A 313 13.29 -8.04 -63.06
CA VAL A 313 13.30 -6.90 -63.99
C VAL A 313 13.01 -5.56 -63.28
N VAL A 314 12.31 -5.58 -62.14
CA VAL A 314 11.82 -4.33 -61.49
C VAL A 314 12.88 -3.63 -60.62
N LEU A 315 13.94 -4.33 -60.21
CA LEU A 315 15.00 -3.76 -59.37
C LEU A 315 15.89 -2.73 -60.09
N SER A 316 15.98 -2.78 -61.42
CA SER A 316 16.81 -1.85 -62.20
C SER A 316 16.16 -0.47 -62.38
N GLU A 317 14.84 -0.38 -62.50
CA GLU A 317 14.15 0.89 -62.74
C GLU A 317 14.03 1.73 -61.44
N VAL A 318 13.78 1.08 -60.31
CA VAL A 318 13.66 1.77 -59.00
C VAL A 318 15.01 2.35 -58.54
N ALA A 319 16.12 1.68 -58.83
CA ALA A 319 17.46 2.18 -58.52
C ALA A 319 17.86 3.41 -59.35
N LEU A 320 17.43 3.48 -60.61
CA LEU A 320 17.67 4.63 -61.51
C LEU A 320 16.80 5.84 -61.14
N GLN A 321 15.57 5.62 -60.66
CA GLN A 321 14.67 6.70 -60.23
C GLN A 321 15.17 7.42 -58.96
N LEU A 322 15.74 6.67 -58.01
CA LEU A 322 16.22 7.21 -56.72
C LEU A 322 17.57 7.93 -56.84
N HIS A 323 18.42 7.54 -57.78
CA HIS A 323 19.69 8.22 -58.03
C HIS A 323 19.48 9.63 -58.62
N ASN A 324 18.47 9.81 -59.48
CA ASN A 324 18.19 11.09 -60.13
C ASN A 324 17.48 12.13 -59.24
N GLN A 325 16.87 11.73 -58.12
CA GLN A 325 16.21 12.66 -57.18
C GLN A 325 17.15 13.23 -56.11
N ALA A 326 18.39 12.73 -56.00
CA ALA A 326 19.35 13.13 -54.96
C ALA A 326 20.28 14.29 -55.36
N PHE A 327 20.27 14.74 -56.62
CA PHE A 327 21.21 15.78 -57.10
C PHE A 327 20.63 17.21 -57.25
N ASP A 328 19.33 17.41 -57.06
CA ASP A 328 18.66 18.71 -57.30
C ASP A 328 18.52 19.63 -56.07
N LYS A 329 19.23 19.35 -54.96
CA LYS A 329 19.14 20.18 -53.73
C LYS A 329 20.47 20.50 -53.05
N LEU A 330 21.46 20.94 -53.81
CA LEU A 330 22.65 21.60 -53.25
C LEU A 330 22.73 23.06 -53.74
N PRO A 331 22.89 24.06 -52.83
CA PRO A 331 23.02 25.46 -53.20
C PRO A 331 24.39 25.75 -53.84
N GLN A 332 24.38 26.56 -54.91
CA GLN A 332 25.58 27.07 -55.60
C GLN A 332 26.34 28.07 -54.73
N PRO A 333 27.69 27.99 -54.61
CA PRO A 333 28.48 29.03 -53.97
C PRO A 333 28.68 30.24 -54.89
N VAL A 334 28.65 31.41 -54.27
CA VAL A 334 28.78 32.76 -54.85
C VAL A 334 30.21 33.00 -55.36
N THR A 335 30.31 33.57 -56.56
CA THR A 335 31.56 34.01 -57.20
C THR A 335 31.95 35.41 -56.72
N GLU A 336 33.13 35.58 -56.12
CA GLU A 336 33.84 36.87 -56.11
C GLU A 336 35.34 36.67 -56.36
N LEU A 337 35.89 37.69 -57.03
CA LEU A 337 37.14 37.83 -57.80
C LEU A 337 38.45 37.31 -57.19
#